data_AF-A0A8K0Q7Y9-F1
#
_entry.id   AF-A0A8K0Q7Y9-F1
#
_cell.length_a   1.000
_cell.length_b   1.000
_cell.length_c   1.000
_cell.angle_alpha   90.00
_cell.angle_beta   90.00
_cell.angle_gamma   90.00
#
_symmetry.space_group_name_H-M   'P 1'
#
loop_
_entity.id
_entity.type
_entity.pdbx_description
1 polymer ?
#
loop_
_entity_poly.entity_id
_entity_poly.type
_entity_poly.pdbx_seq_one_letter_code
_entity_poly.pdbx_strand_id
1 'polypeptide(L)'
;MQIKNIIASQLVAVGLASALPQATVTATTPVATPSAFTILTLRSASDIHFNQFNAALSSVFLQLPKSNASCDATSDGAATFYLNDGGLFLYSNSNPPQQLYADRSGMGQGKFGYVTGAQPPPRNAELTGWGLDDAGNLNLDGAGFLACPNSIDDSWSVWVNAGVDQPAGNEGCLGFSARAVESLDPNACLYTQ
;
A
#
# COMPACT_ATOMS: atom_id res chain seq x y z
N MET A 1 16.60 -36.93 86.65
CA MET A 1 15.99 -35.59 86.88
C MET A 1 16.73 -34.60 85.99
N GLN A 2 16.17 -33.65 85.28
CA GLN A 2 14.81 -33.27 84.94
C GLN A 2 14.92 -32.43 83.65
N ILE A 3 13.84 -32.44 82.88
CA ILE A 3 13.59 -31.73 81.62
C ILE A 3 13.66 -30.21 81.81
N LYS A 4 14.10 -29.47 80.78
CA LYS A 4 13.43 -28.22 80.36
C LYS A 4 13.78 -27.76 78.94
N ASN A 5 12.74 -27.74 78.12
CA ASN A 5 12.63 -27.23 76.76
C ASN A 5 13.05 -25.76 76.63
N ILE A 6 13.65 -25.39 75.49
CA ILE A 6 13.54 -24.03 74.94
C ILE A 6 13.24 -24.15 73.43
N ILE A 7 12.29 -23.33 73.02
CA ILE A 7 11.44 -23.41 71.82
C ILE A 7 12.12 -22.67 70.65
N ALA A 8 12.01 -23.25 69.45
CA ALA A 8 12.41 -22.63 68.19
C ALA A 8 11.52 -21.43 67.84
N SER A 9 12.12 -20.28 67.55
CA SER A 9 11.44 -19.15 66.91
C SER A 9 11.82 -19.11 65.43
N GLN A 10 10.88 -19.43 64.54
CA GLN A 10 11.04 -19.22 63.11
C GLN A 10 10.39 -17.90 62.72
N LEU A 11 11.19 -16.97 62.18
CA LEU A 11 10.72 -15.77 61.51
C LEU A 11 10.14 -16.17 60.14
N VAL A 12 8.84 -16.00 59.95
CA VAL A 12 8.20 -16.11 58.64
C VAL A 12 8.31 -14.75 57.96
N ALA A 13 9.17 -14.65 56.94
CA ALA A 13 9.22 -13.49 56.06
C ALA A 13 8.04 -13.57 55.07
N VAL A 14 7.09 -12.64 55.19
CA VAL A 14 5.98 -12.48 54.25
C VAL A 14 6.52 -11.76 53.00
N GLY A 15 6.72 -12.50 51.91
CA GLY A 15 7.07 -11.92 50.61
C GLY A 15 5.86 -11.24 49.99
N LEU A 16 5.94 -9.93 49.77
CA LEU A 16 4.99 -9.19 48.95
C LEU A 16 5.33 -9.44 47.47
N ALA A 17 4.63 -10.35 46.82
CA ALA A 17 4.68 -10.50 45.37
C ALA A 17 3.85 -9.39 44.71
N SER A 18 4.50 -8.32 44.24
CA SER A 18 3.88 -7.31 43.39
C SER A 18 3.70 -7.89 41.98
N ALA A 19 2.51 -8.43 41.68
CA ALA A 19 2.14 -8.79 40.31
C ALA A 19 1.97 -7.51 39.49
N LEU A 20 2.93 -7.22 38.60
CA LEU A 20 2.80 -6.19 37.59
C LEU A 20 1.64 -6.57 36.65
N PRO A 21 0.70 -5.67 36.34
CA PRO A 21 -0.29 -5.92 35.30
C PRO A 21 0.44 -6.14 33.98
N GLN A 22 0.35 -7.36 33.47
CA GLN A 22 0.84 -7.71 32.15
C GLN A 22 -0.02 -6.95 31.14
N ALA A 23 0.59 -6.03 30.40
CA ALA A 23 -0.09 -5.30 29.34
C ALA A 23 -0.67 -6.31 28.35
N THR A 24 -1.99 -6.49 28.37
CA THR A 24 -2.70 -7.23 27.35
C THR A 24 -2.54 -6.47 26.05
N VAL A 25 -1.69 -6.98 25.17
CA VAL A 25 -1.62 -6.57 23.76
C VAL A 25 -3.03 -6.69 23.23
N THR A 26 -3.68 -5.56 23.04
CA THR A 26 -5.02 -5.51 22.45
C THR A 26 -4.82 -5.94 21.01
N ALA A 27 -5.39 -7.09 20.62
CA ALA A 27 -5.36 -7.52 19.24
C ALA A 27 -5.94 -6.39 18.38
N THR A 28 -5.10 -5.79 17.55
CA THR A 28 -5.51 -4.80 16.55
C THR A 28 -6.58 -5.45 15.69
N THR A 29 -7.78 -4.87 15.68
CA THR A 29 -8.84 -5.29 14.77
C THR A 29 -8.31 -5.10 13.35
N PRO A 30 -8.32 -6.14 12.48
CA PRO A 30 -7.87 -5.98 11.11
C PRO A 30 -8.64 -4.84 10.45
N VAL A 31 -7.94 -3.89 9.81
CA VAL A 31 -8.59 -2.86 9.01
C VAL A 31 -9.37 -3.57 7.91
N ALA A 32 -10.69 -3.37 7.88
CA ALA A 32 -11.51 -3.96 6.83
C ALA A 32 -11.07 -3.39 5.47
N THR A 33 -10.78 -4.27 4.52
CA THR A 33 -10.42 -3.84 3.15
C THR A 33 -11.63 -3.18 2.50
N PRO A 34 -11.53 -1.94 2.01
CA PRO A 34 -12.61 -1.28 1.30
C PRO A 34 -12.92 -1.98 -0.02
N SER A 35 -14.18 -1.97 -0.44
CA SER A 35 -14.62 -2.57 -1.71
C SER A 35 -14.07 -1.83 -2.93
N ALA A 36 -13.94 -0.51 -2.82
CA ALA A 36 -13.28 0.38 -3.77
C ALA A 36 -12.60 1.53 -3.02
N PHE A 37 -11.47 2.00 -3.53
CA PHE A 37 -10.67 3.03 -2.85
C PHE A 37 -9.86 3.85 -3.84
N THR A 38 -9.58 5.11 -3.50
CA THR A 38 -8.49 5.87 -4.11
C THR A 38 -7.22 5.69 -3.29
N ILE A 39 -6.08 6.08 -3.87
CA ILE A 39 -4.77 5.95 -3.20
C ILE A 39 -4.18 7.33 -3.02
N LEU A 40 -4.00 7.72 -1.76
CA LEU A 40 -3.44 9.00 -1.33
C LEU A 40 -1.98 8.83 -0.91
N THR A 41 -1.10 9.70 -1.41
CA THR A 41 0.33 9.66 -1.08
C THR A 41 0.63 10.36 0.25
N LEU A 42 1.32 9.66 1.14
CA LEU A 42 1.79 10.20 2.42
C LEU A 42 3.31 10.33 2.40
N ARG A 43 3.78 11.53 2.03
CA ARG A 43 5.16 11.96 2.19
C ARG A 43 5.29 13.43 2.61
N SER A 44 5.41 13.70 3.90
CA SER A 44 5.47 15.05 4.45
C SER A 44 6.56 15.92 3.81
N ALA A 45 6.29 17.22 3.70
CA ALA A 45 7.21 18.23 3.17
C ALA A 45 7.74 17.93 1.75
N SER A 46 6.87 17.45 0.87
CA SER A 46 7.20 17.26 -0.55
C SER A 46 6.02 17.48 -1.47
N ASP A 47 6.30 17.76 -2.73
CA ASP A 47 5.29 18.12 -3.72
C ASP A 47 4.31 16.98 -4.01
N ILE A 48 4.69 15.74 -3.70
CA ILE A 48 3.83 14.58 -3.85
C ILE A 48 2.97 14.31 -2.62
N HIS A 49 2.96 15.14 -1.57
CA HIS A 49 2.13 14.89 -0.39
C HIS A 49 0.65 15.13 -0.70
N PHE A 50 -0.22 14.19 -0.32
CA PHE A 50 -1.67 14.24 -0.55
C PHE A 50 -2.09 14.29 -2.03
N ASN A 51 -1.23 13.82 -2.93
CA ASN A 51 -1.65 13.54 -4.29
C ASN A 51 -2.33 12.18 -4.39
N GLN A 52 -3.22 12.04 -5.36
CA GLN A 52 -3.89 10.78 -5.64
C GLN A 52 -3.25 10.10 -6.85
N PHE A 53 -3.31 8.77 -6.86
CA PHE A 53 -2.91 7.99 -8.02
C PHE A 53 -3.86 8.29 -9.19
N ASN A 54 -3.29 8.46 -10.37
CA ASN A 54 -3.98 8.51 -11.65
C ASN A 54 -3.38 7.44 -12.57
N ALA A 55 -4.11 7.04 -13.61
CA ALA A 55 -3.68 6.05 -14.58
C ALA A 55 -3.78 6.62 -16.00
N ALA A 56 -2.81 6.31 -16.86
CA ALA A 56 -2.84 6.60 -18.29
C ALA A 56 -1.72 5.82 -18.97
N LEU A 57 -1.81 5.58 -20.28
CA LEU A 57 -0.71 5.01 -21.09
C LEU A 57 -0.05 3.78 -20.42
N SER A 58 -0.89 2.85 -19.94
CA SER A 58 -0.47 1.63 -19.23
C SER A 58 0.39 1.86 -17.97
N SER A 59 0.36 3.05 -17.39
CA SER A 59 1.22 3.49 -16.28
C SER A 59 0.44 4.26 -15.22
N VAL A 60 1.02 4.36 -14.02
CA VAL A 60 0.42 5.10 -12.89
C VAL A 60 1.22 6.36 -12.61
N PHE A 61 0.51 7.44 -12.32
CA PHE A 61 1.08 8.78 -12.16
C PHE A 61 0.51 9.51 -10.95
N LEU A 62 1.23 10.54 -10.50
CA LEU A 62 0.71 11.59 -9.61
C LEU A 62 0.75 12.92 -10.36
N GLN A 63 -0.20 13.81 -10.04
CA GLN A 63 -0.27 15.16 -10.63
C GLN A 63 -0.41 15.17 -12.16
N LEU A 64 -0.89 14.08 -12.77
CA LEU A 64 -1.16 14.04 -14.20
C LEU A 64 -2.35 14.96 -14.53
N PRO A 65 -2.17 16.02 -15.33
CA PRO A 65 -3.24 16.99 -15.58
C PRO A 65 -4.45 16.39 -16.31
N LYS A 66 -4.22 15.42 -17.19
CA LYS A 66 -5.26 14.73 -17.97
C LYS A 66 -4.89 13.27 -18.19
N SER A 67 -5.75 12.36 -17.73
CA SER A 67 -5.61 10.92 -17.99
C SER A 67 -6.12 10.49 -19.38
N ASN A 68 -6.99 11.31 -19.98
CA ASN A 68 -7.79 10.97 -21.17
C ASN A 68 -8.58 9.65 -20.99
N ALA A 69 -8.94 9.31 -19.75
CA ALA A 69 -9.78 8.18 -19.44
C ALA A 69 -11.24 8.46 -19.84
N SER A 70 -11.96 7.40 -20.24
CA SER A 70 -13.41 7.45 -20.44
C SER A 70 -14.09 7.03 -19.15
N CYS A 71 -14.76 7.95 -18.47
CA CYS A 71 -15.39 7.72 -17.17
C CYS A 71 -16.91 7.89 -17.23
N ASP A 72 -17.62 7.18 -16.36
CA ASP A 72 -19.08 7.29 -16.23
C ASP A 72 -19.50 8.67 -15.68
N ALA A 73 -18.69 9.25 -14.80
CA ALA A 73 -18.82 10.62 -14.32
C ALA A 73 -17.59 11.48 -14.64
N THR A 74 -17.69 12.79 -14.44
CA THR A 74 -16.54 13.70 -14.63
C THR A 74 -15.37 13.27 -13.76
N SER A 75 -14.19 13.10 -14.36
CA SER A 75 -12.99 12.72 -13.63
C SER A 75 -12.46 13.90 -12.80
N ASP A 76 -12.11 13.63 -11.55
CA ASP A 76 -11.40 14.53 -10.63
C ASP A 76 -9.88 14.34 -10.67
N GLY A 77 -9.38 13.51 -11.60
CA GLY A 77 -7.98 13.16 -11.73
C GLY A 77 -7.50 12.05 -10.79
N ALA A 78 -8.37 11.49 -9.94
CA ALA A 78 -8.04 10.31 -9.14
C ALA A 78 -8.54 9.03 -9.84
N ALA A 79 -7.73 7.98 -9.75
CA ALA A 79 -8.13 6.64 -10.11
C ALA A 79 -8.72 5.90 -8.92
N THR A 80 -9.78 5.15 -9.18
CA THR A 80 -10.38 4.26 -8.20
C THR A 80 -9.88 2.83 -8.45
N PHE A 81 -9.58 2.13 -7.38
CA PHE A 81 -9.00 0.80 -7.39
C PHE A 81 -9.84 -0.16 -6.54
N TYR A 82 -9.66 -1.45 -6.78
CA TYR A 82 -10.14 -2.50 -5.90
C TYR A 82 -9.15 -3.67 -5.86
N LEU A 83 -9.20 -4.44 -4.77
CA LEU A 83 -8.43 -5.66 -4.59
C LEU A 83 -9.34 -6.86 -4.84
N ASN A 84 -8.83 -7.87 -5.55
CA ASN A 84 -9.51 -9.15 -5.72
C ASN A 84 -8.47 -10.28 -5.85
N ASP A 85 -8.57 -11.32 -5.01
CA ASP A 85 -7.66 -12.49 -5.02
C ASP A 85 -6.16 -12.13 -5.04
N GLY A 86 -5.78 -11.08 -4.29
CA GLY A 86 -4.40 -10.56 -4.24
C GLY A 86 -3.97 -9.78 -5.48
N GLY A 87 -4.84 -9.61 -6.48
CA GLY A 87 -4.67 -8.69 -7.60
C GLY A 87 -5.18 -7.29 -7.28
N LEU A 88 -4.58 -6.28 -7.92
CA LEU A 88 -5.01 -4.89 -7.88
C LEU A 88 -5.58 -4.51 -9.25
N PHE A 89 -6.72 -3.85 -9.26
CA PHE A 89 -7.46 -3.54 -10.48
C PHE A 89 -7.92 -2.08 -10.49
N LEU A 90 -8.02 -1.49 -11.69
CA LEU A 90 -8.70 -0.22 -11.89
C LEU A 90 -10.21 -0.46 -11.92
N TYR A 91 -10.93 0.32 -11.13
CA TYR A 91 -12.38 0.24 -11.04
C TYR A 91 -13.01 0.73 -12.35
N SER A 92 -13.67 -0.20 -13.06
CA SER A 92 -14.29 0.06 -14.35
C SER A 92 -15.42 -0.94 -14.61
N ASN A 93 -16.32 -0.61 -15.53
CA ASN A 93 -17.32 -1.55 -16.05
C ASN A 93 -16.77 -2.44 -17.19
N SER A 94 -15.46 -2.42 -17.44
CA SER A 94 -14.84 -3.18 -18.51
C SER A 94 -14.70 -4.67 -18.15
N ASN A 95 -14.83 -5.54 -19.15
CA ASN A 95 -14.63 -6.97 -18.99
C ASN A 95 -13.83 -7.53 -20.18
N PRO A 96 -12.60 -8.03 -19.96
CA PRO A 96 -11.92 -8.15 -18.67
C PRO A 96 -11.44 -6.79 -18.12
N PRO A 97 -11.33 -6.64 -16.78
CA PRO A 97 -10.92 -5.40 -16.14
C PRO A 97 -9.45 -5.06 -16.44
N GLN A 98 -9.07 -3.80 -16.20
CA GLN A 98 -7.67 -3.39 -16.29
C GLN A 98 -6.94 -3.76 -14.99
N GLN A 99 -5.95 -4.65 -15.09
CA GLN A 99 -5.24 -5.20 -13.94
C GLN A 99 -3.83 -4.61 -13.82
N LEU A 100 -3.48 -4.18 -12.61
CA LEU A 100 -2.17 -3.64 -12.30
C LEU A 100 -1.15 -4.77 -12.17
N TYR A 101 0.09 -4.47 -12.56
CA TYR A 101 1.24 -5.34 -12.41
C TYR A 101 2.45 -4.53 -11.93
N ALA A 102 3.40 -5.23 -11.30
CA ALA A 102 4.75 -4.72 -11.12
C ALA A 102 5.75 -5.63 -11.83
N ASP A 103 6.87 -5.09 -12.31
CA ASP A 103 8.03 -5.89 -12.73
C ASP A 103 9.22 -5.50 -11.83
N ARG A 104 9.37 -6.18 -10.69
CA ARG A 104 10.49 -5.98 -9.77
C ARG A 104 11.74 -6.78 -10.16
N SER A 105 11.79 -7.35 -11.37
CA SER A 105 13.01 -7.99 -11.87
C SER A 105 14.13 -6.97 -12.07
N GLY A 106 15.38 -7.42 -12.18
CA GLY A 106 16.50 -6.52 -12.45
C GLY A 106 16.36 -5.73 -13.76
N MET A 107 15.57 -6.23 -14.72
CA MET A 107 15.27 -5.51 -15.96
C MET A 107 14.14 -4.49 -15.79
N GLY A 108 13.08 -4.86 -15.04
CA GLY A 108 11.91 -4.01 -14.83
C GLY A 108 12.10 -2.93 -13.77
N GLN A 109 13.00 -3.16 -12.79
CA GLN A 109 13.38 -2.22 -11.74
C GLN A 109 12.20 -1.65 -10.94
N GLY A 110 11.09 -2.39 -10.86
CA GLY A 110 9.88 -1.95 -10.17
C GLY A 110 8.86 -1.25 -11.07
N LYS A 111 8.93 -1.43 -12.39
CA LYS A 111 7.95 -0.86 -13.33
C LYS A 111 6.54 -1.20 -12.88
N PHE A 112 5.77 -0.16 -12.56
CA PHE A 112 4.38 -0.27 -12.16
C PHE A 112 3.49 0.22 -13.30
N GLY A 113 2.55 -0.63 -13.70
CA GLY A 113 1.68 -0.39 -14.83
C GLY A 113 0.45 -1.28 -14.78
N TYR A 114 -0.36 -1.25 -15.82
CA TYR A 114 -1.51 -2.14 -15.94
C TYR A 114 -1.63 -2.71 -17.35
N VAL A 115 -2.31 -3.86 -17.43
CA VAL A 115 -2.74 -4.46 -18.68
C VAL A 115 -4.21 -4.16 -18.92
N THR A 116 -4.62 -4.17 -20.19
CA THR A 116 -6.00 -3.88 -20.59
C THR A 116 -6.57 -5.00 -21.44
N GLY A 117 -7.81 -5.40 -21.18
CA GLY A 117 -8.48 -6.38 -22.03
C GLY A 117 -7.77 -7.73 -22.02
N ALA A 118 -7.63 -8.33 -23.21
CA ALA A 118 -6.93 -9.60 -23.40
C ALA A 118 -5.41 -9.46 -23.61
N GLN A 119 -4.82 -8.29 -23.33
CA GLN A 119 -3.38 -8.08 -23.49
C GLN A 119 -2.61 -9.03 -22.55
N PRO A 120 -1.63 -9.80 -23.06
CA PRO A 120 -0.76 -10.57 -22.18
C PRO A 120 0.07 -9.62 -21.31
N PRO A 121 0.28 -9.95 -20.02
CA PRO A 121 1.15 -9.18 -19.16
C PRO A 121 2.62 -9.28 -19.62
N PRO A 122 3.47 -8.31 -19.26
CA PRO A 122 4.91 -8.43 -19.47
C PRO A 122 5.48 -9.72 -18.88
N ARG A 123 6.57 -10.20 -19.46
CA ARG A 123 7.16 -11.52 -19.13
C ARG A 123 7.43 -11.74 -17.64
N ASN A 124 7.87 -10.70 -16.93
CA ASN A 124 8.24 -10.75 -15.52
C ASN A 124 7.20 -10.06 -14.61
N ALA A 125 5.98 -9.87 -15.11
CA ALA A 125 4.94 -9.16 -14.37
C ALA A 125 4.44 -9.99 -13.18
N GLU A 126 4.43 -9.34 -12.02
CA GLU A 126 3.78 -9.77 -10.79
C GLU A 126 2.38 -9.16 -10.78
N LEU A 127 1.36 -10.01 -10.94
CA LEU A 127 -0.05 -9.62 -11.00
C LEU A 127 -0.79 -9.79 -9.66
N THR A 128 -0.15 -10.47 -8.71
CA THR A 128 -0.70 -10.82 -7.40
C THR A 128 0.28 -10.46 -6.29
N GLY A 129 -0.17 -10.50 -5.03
CA GLY A 129 0.61 -10.09 -3.85
C GLY A 129 0.26 -8.66 -3.39
N TRP A 130 -0.69 -8.03 -4.07
CA TRP A 130 -1.22 -6.72 -3.67
C TRP A 130 -2.09 -6.86 -2.42
N GLY A 131 -1.89 -5.95 -1.47
CA GLY A 131 -2.65 -5.91 -0.24
C GLY A 131 -2.53 -4.58 0.48
N LEU A 132 -3.34 -4.41 1.52
CA LEU A 132 -3.20 -3.30 2.46
C LEU A 132 -2.48 -3.81 3.71
N ASP A 133 -1.53 -3.03 4.23
CA ASP A 133 -0.89 -3.31 5.52
C ASP A 133 -1.83 -2.98 6.71
N ASP A 134 -1.38 -3.22 7.94
CA ASP A 134 -2.14 -2.91 9.16
C ASP A 134 -2.47 -1.43 9.30
N ALA A 135 -1.68 -0.56 8.65
CA ALA A 135 -1.94 0.86 8.59
C ALA A 135 -2.88 1.22 7.43
N GLY A 136 -3.32 0.30 6.59
CA GLY A 136 -4.17 0.58 5.43
C GLY A 136 -3.41 1.17 4.23
N ASN A 137 -2.09 0.99 4.16
CA ASN A 137 -1.32 1.38 2.98
C ASN A 137 -1.19 0.21 2.00
N LEU A 138 -1.44 0.51 0.72
CA LEU A 138 -1.19 -0.41 -0.37
C LEU A 138 0.29 -0.79 -0.40
N ASN A 139 0.56 -2.06 -0.65
CA ASN A 139 1.89 -2.62 -0.88
C ASN A 139 1.79 -3.86 -1.80
N LEU A 140 2.93 -4.28 -2.33
CA LEU A 140 3.10 -5.55 -3.05
C LEU A 140 4.04 -6.45 -2.26
N ASP A 141 3.49 -7.42 -1.53
CA ASP A 141 4.25 -8.30 -0.62
C ASP A 141 5.22 -7.52 0.30
N GLY A 142 4.72 -6.43 0.90
CA GLY A 142 5.48 -5.53 1.77
C GLY A 142 6.34 -4.48 1.05
N ALA A 143 6.44 -4.52 -0.28
CA ALA A 143 7.13 -3.47 -1.05
C ALA A 143 6.26 -2.21 -1.17
N GLY A 144 6.84 -1.07 -0.81
CA GLY A 144 6.23 0.25 -0.98
C GLY A 144 6.43 0.83 -2.38
N PHE A 145 6.35 2.16 -2.49
CA PHE A 145 6.39 2.86 -3.78
C PHE A 145 7.43 3.98 -3.83
N LEU A 146 7.83 4.31 -5.05
CA LEU A 146 8.63 5.46 -5.42
C LEU A 146 7.83 6.33 -6.40
N ALA A 147 7.92 7.65 -6.26
CA ALA A 147 7.43 8.60 -7.25
C ALA A 147 8.64 9.32 -7.86
N CYS A 148 8.79 9.24 -9.18
CA CYS A 148 9.89 9.86 -9.92
C CYS A 148 9.38 11.07 -10.73
N PRO A 149 9.99 12.25 -10.59
CA PRO A 149 9.55 13.50 -11.23
C PRO A 149 9.83 13.52 -12.73
N ASN A 150 9.42 14.61 -13.39
CA ASN A 150 9.72 14.91 -14.80
C ASN A 150 9.24 13.81 -15.76
N SER A 151 8.07 13.25 -15.48
CA SER A 151 7.42 12.31 -16.38
C SER A 151 6.63 13.06 -17.46
N ILE A 152 5.63 12.40 -18.06
CA ILE A 152 4.75 13.03 -19.04
C ILE A 152 4.02 14.22 -18.41
N ASP A 153 3.85 15.31 -19.17
CA ASP A 153 3.11 16.51 -18.74
C ASP A 153 3.53 17.03 -17.33
N ASP A 154 4.84 16.99 -17.04
CA ASP A 154 5.44 17.37 -15.75
C ASP A 154 4.91 16.58 -14.53
N SER A 155 4.30 15.43 -14.77
CA SER A 155 3.76 14.55 -13.73
C SER A 155 4.86 13.73 -13.06
N TRP A 156 4.48 13.00 -12.01
CA TRP A 156 5.34 12.01 -11.38
C TRP A 156 4.96 10.61 -11.86
N SER A 157 5.91 9.80 -12.26
CA SER A 157 5.67 8.37 -12.53
C SER A 157 5.78 7.57 -11.24
N VAL A 158 4.85 6.65 -11.01
CA VAL A 158 4.85 5.77 -9.84
C VAL A 158 5.50 4.43 -10.18
N TRP A 159 6.33 3.95 -9.27
CA TRP A 159 7.07 2.69 -9.38
C TRP A 159 6.91 1.90 -8.07
N VAL A 160 6.92 0.58 -8.14
CA VAL A 160 7.05 -0.25 -6.94
C VAL A 160 8.52 -0.25 -6.53
N ASN A 161 8.80 -0.09 -5.23
CA ASN A 161 10.17 -0.12 -4.75
C ASN A 161 10.74 -1.55 -4.86
N ALA A 162 11.64 -1.75 -5.81
CA ALA A 162 12.36 -3.01 -6.04
C ALA A 162 13.79 -3.01 -5.46
N GLY A 163 14.10 -2.08 -4.55
CA GLY A 163 15.46 -1.88 -4.03
C GLY A 163 16.37 -1.09 -4.98
N VAL A 164 15.79 -0.39 -5.95
CA VAL A 164 16.49 0.48 -6.90
C VAL A 164 15.98 1.90 -6.74
N ASP A 165 16.83 2.82 -6.25
CA ASP A 165 16.43 4.19 -5.94
C ASP A 165 16.16 5.06 -7.19
N GLN A 166 16.70 4.64 -8.35
CA GLN A 166 16.65 5.35 -9.62
C GLN A 166 16.15 4.43 -10.76
N PRO A 167 14.90 3.93 -10.67
CA PRO A 167 14.40 2.94 -11.62
C PRO A 167 14.37 3.51 -13.03
N ALA A 168 14.85 2.73 -14.01
CA ALA A 168 14.97 3.13 -15.42
C ALA A 168 15.80 4.41 -15.66
N GLY A 169 16.71 4.75 -14.72
CA GLY A 169 17.55 5.95 -14.82
C GLY A 169 16.84 7.25 -14.42
N ASN A 170 15.66 7.16 -13.81
CA ASN A 170 14.99 8.33 -13.26
C ASN A 170 15.78 8.88 -12.06
N GLU A 171 15.84 10.20 -11.93
CA GLU A 171 16.51 10.89 -10.83
C GLU A 171 15.50 11.61 -9.93
N GLY A 172 15.88 11.86 -8.67
CA GLY A 172 15.04 12.60 -7.73
C GLY A 172 13.80 11.84 -7.25
N CYS A 173 13.78 10.51 -7.37
CA CYS A 173 12.67 9.69 -6.93
C CYS A 173 12.48 9.73 -5.41
N LEU A 174 11.23 9.66 -4.98
CA LEU A 174 10.81 9.87 -3.61
C LEU A 174 10.00 8.66 -3.12
N GLY A 175 10.48 7.99 -2.08
CA GLY A 175 9.71 6.96 -1.39
C GLY A 175 8.54 7.55 -0.60
N PHE A 176 7.38 6.89 -0.63
CA PHE A 176 6.16 7.34 0.05
C PHE A 176 5.27 6.16 0.50
N SER A 177 4.36 6.41 1.44
CA SER A 177 3.29 5.46 1.80
C SER A 177 2.03 5.72 0.98
N ALA A 178 1.45 4.67 0.41
CA ALA A 178 0.29 4.73 -0.47
C ALA A 178 -1.00 4.40 0.30
N ARG A 179 -1.60 5.38 0.97
CA ARG A 179 -2.77 5.18 1.83
C ARG A 179 -4.02 4.89 0.98
N ALA A 180 -4.67 3.75 1.20
CA ALA A 180 -6.01 3.53 0.65
C ALA A 180 -7.03 4.39 1.40
N VAL A 181 -7.85 5.10 0.64
CA VAL A 181 -8.97 5.91 1.14
C VAL A 181 -10.24 5.36 0.51
N GLU A 182 -11.17 4.89 1.35
CA GLU A 182 -12.43 4.30 0.89
C GLU A 182 -13.19 5.28 -0.02
N SER A 183 -13.67 4.78 -1.16
CA SER A 183 -14.48 5.52 -2.11
C SER A 183 -15.93 5.02 -2.03
N LEU A 184 -16.80 5.81 -1.40
CA LEU A 184 -18.23 5.45 -1.23
C LEU A 184 -19.00 5.54 -2.56
N ASP A 185 -18.60 6.46 -3.44
CA ASP A 185 -19.19 6.68 -4.77
C ASP A 185 -18.11 6.51 -5.86
N PRO A 186 -17.64 5.28 -6.12
CA PRO A 186 -16.52 5.04 -7.04
C PRO A 186 -16.89 5.38 -8.49
N ASN A 187 -16.05 6.17 -9.16
CA ASN A 187 -16.21 6.48 -10.58
C ASN A 187 -15.56 5.40 -11.44
N ALA A 188 -16.34 4.69 -12.24
CA ALA A 188 -15.83 3.71 -13.19
C ALA A 188 -15.18 4.41 -14.38
N CYS A 189 -13.91 4.10 -14.63
CA CYS A 189 -13.12 4.71 -15.70
C CYS A 189 -12.36 3.65 -16.51
N LEU A 190 -12.35 3.79 -17.82
CA LEU A 190 -11.48 3.05 -18.73
C LEU A 190 -10.28 3.93 -19.09
N TYR A 191 -9.09 3.53 -18.64
CA TYR A 191 -7.84 4.26 -18.83
C TYR A 191 -7.10 3.85 -20.11
N THR A 192 -6.27 4.74 -20.64
CA THR A 192 -5.58 4.56 -21.93
C THR A 192 -4.43 3.54 -21.87
N GLN A 193 -4.10 2.91 -23.00
CA GLN A 193 -2.96 1.99 -23.14
C GLN A 193 -1.74 2.71 -23.70
#